data_AF-A0A819Q1A2-F1
#
_entry.id   AF-A0A819Q1A2-F1
#
_cell.length_a   1.000
_cell.length_b   1.000
_cell.length_c   1.000
_cell.angle_alpha   90.00
_cell.angle_beta   90.00
_cell.angle_gamma   90.00
#
_symmetry.space_group_name_H-M   'P 1'
#
loop_
_entity.id
_entity.type
_entity.pdbx_description
1 polymer ?
#
loop_
_entity_poly.entity_id
_entity_poly.type
_entity_poly.pdbx_seq_one_letter_code
_entity_poly.pdbx_strand_id
1 'polypeptide(L)'
;MASNGSNSPINNENSMILSIRLIRSFEHRNIRHIILHSIDSSGQMTGNEVKKRILTMLPNEKLPPPFKTFAFDTLKIEHYPHQAK
;
A
#
# COMPACT_ATOMS: atom_id res chain seq x y z
N MET A 1 -9.35 14.08 -39.04
CA MET A 1 -8.23 14.71 -38.32
C MET A 1 -8.34 14.30 -36.86
N ALA A 2 -7.56 13.30 -36.44
CA ALA A 2 -7.52 12.84 -35.06
C ALA A 2 -6.47 13.66 -34.30
N SER A 3 -6.90 14.43 -33.30
CA SER A 3 -5.99 15.11 -32.36
C SER A 3 -5.57 14.11 -31.29
N ASN A 4 -4.33 13.62 -31.41
CA ASN A 4 -3.65 12.86 -30.36
C ASN A 4 -3.39 13.79 -29.17
N GLY A 5 -4.24 13.70 -28.15
CA GLY A 5 -3.98 14.29 -26.83
C GLY A 5 -2.90 13.49 -26.13
N SER A 6 -1.78 14.14 -25.89
CA SER A 6 -0.58 13.68 -25.18
C SER A 6 -0.87 12.86 -23.92
N ASN A 7 -0.51 11.58 -23.93
CA ASN A 7 -0.16 10.84 -22.70
C ASN A 7 1.18 11.38 -22.21
N SER A 8 1.15 12.49 -21.50
CA SER A 8 2.29 12.94 -20.71
C SER A 8 2.55 11.89 -19.64
N PRO A 9 3.78 11.34 -19.50
CA PRO A 9 4.11 10.60 -18.30
C PRO A 9 3.96 11.58 -17.14
N ILE A 10 3.02 11.31 -16.25
CA ILE A 10 2.93 11.98 -14.95
C ILE A 10 4.26 11.71 -14.24
N ASN A 11 5.19 12.65 -14.36
CA ASN A 11 6.38 12.75 -13.53
C ASN A 11 5.90 13.03 -12.11
N ASN A 12 5.43 12.00 -11.42
CA ASN A 12 5.29 12.04 -9.98
C ASN A 12 6.69 11.93 -9.39
N GLU A 13 7.42 13.05 -9.43
CA GLU A 13 8.70 13.26 -8.74
C GLU A 13 8.60 12.90 -7.24
N ASN A 14 7.38 12.78 -6.72
CA ASN A 14 7.06 12.43 -5.33
C ASN A 14 6.07 11.25 -5.22
N SER A 15 6.30 10.18 -5.98
CA SER A 15 5.59 8.90 -5.77
C SER A 15 6.48 7.88 -5.09
N MET A 16 5.98 7.31 -4.00
CA MET A 16 6.58 6.17 -3.31
C MET A 16 5.82 4.88 -3.55
N ILE A 17 6.56 3.77 -3.44
CA ILE A 17 6.04 2.41 -3.41
C ILE A 17 6.14 1.90 -1.98
N LEU A 18 5.01 1.48 -1.42
CA LEU A 18 4.94 0.90 -0.08
C LEU A 18 4.78 -0.61 -0.16
N SER A 19 5.69 -1.35 0.47
CA SER A 19 5.55 -2.79 0.67
C SER A 19 4.77 -3.04 1.96
N ILE A 20 3.64 -3.73 1.89
CA ILE A 20 2.76 -3.98 3.04
C ILE A 20 2.74 -5.48 3.32
N ARG A 21 2.88 -5.82 4.60
CA ARG A 21 2.75 -7.19 5.11
C ARG A 21 1.38 -7.37 5.73
N LEU A 22 0.53 -8.14 5.07
CA LEU A 22 -0.72 -8.61 5.65
C LEU A 22 -0.41 -9.82 6.53
N ILE A 23 -0.65 -9.68 7.83
CA ILE A 23 -0.38 -10.72 8.81
C ILE A 23 -1.71 -11.12 9.43
N ARG A 24 -2.14 -12.36 9.16
CA ARG A 24 -3.36 -12.93 9.77
C ARG A 24 -3.07 -13.63 11.08
N SER A 25 -1.95 -14.33 11.17
CA SER A 25 -1.48 -14.99 12.39
C SER A 25 0.04 -15.07 12.37
N PHE A 26 0.67 -14.59 13.43
CA PHE A 26 2.11 -14.72 13.63
C PHE A 26 2.49 -16.17 13.90
N GLU A 27 1.70 -16.88 14.70
CA GLU A 27 1.93 -18.29 15.09
C GLU A 27 1.96 -19.21 13.86
N HIS A 28 0.99 -19.08 12.97
CA HIS A 28 0.91 -19.89 11.76
C HIS A 28 1.62 -19.27 10.56
N ARG A 29 2.37 -18.18 10.75
CA ARG A 29 3.09 -17.44 9.71
C ARG A 29 2.22 -17.16 8.47
N ASN A 30 0.95 -16.85 8.69
CA ASN A 30 0.03 -16.50 7.61
C ASN A 30 0.31 -15.05 7.18
N ILE A 31 1.34 -14.88 6.35
CA ILE A 31 1.84 -13.59 5.89
C ILE A 31 1.72 -13.49 4.37
N ARG A 32 1.20 -12.37 3.88
CA ARG A 32 1.15 -12.02 2.45
C ARG A 32 1.77 -10.64 2.25
N HIS A 33 2.52 -10.48 1.17
CA HIS A 33 3.09 -9.19 0.78
C HIS A 33 2.23 -8.61 -0.34
N ILE A 34 1.82 -7.36 -0.18
CA ILE A 34 1.15 -6.59 -1.24
C ILE A 34 1.94 -5.31 -1.47
N ILE A 35 1.94 -4.84 -2.71
CA ILE A 35 2.62 -3.61 -3.09
C ILE A 35 1.57 -2.55 -3.34
N LEU A 36 1.71 -1.41 -2.66
CA LEU A 36 0.89 -0.24 -2.87
C LEU A 36 1.70 0.80 -3.63
N HIS A 37 1.33 1.02 -4.88
CA HIS A 37 1.93 2.03 -5.75
C HIS A 37 1.28 3.40 -5.56
N SER A 38 1.95 4.44 -6.05
CA SER A 38 1.37 5.78 -6.17
C SER A 38 0.98 6.40 -4.83
N ILE A 39 1.80 6.22 -3.80
CA ILE A 39 1.66 6.93 -2.53
C ILE A 39 2.37 8.27 -2.65
N ASP A 40 1.65 9.33 -2.27
CA ASP A 40 2.19 10.69 -2.29
C ASP A 40 3.24 10.85 -1.19
N SER A 41 4.44 11.26 -1.56
CA SER A 41 5.53 11.55 -0.63
C SER A 41 5.66 13.02 -0.25
N SER A 42 4.70 13.86 -0.61
CA SER A 42 4.69 15.29 -0.22
C SER A 42 4.46 15.53 1.27
N GLY A 43 4.19 14.47 2.06
CA GLY A 43 3.93 14.56 3.49
C GLY A 43 2.50 15.01 3.82
N GLN A 44 1.64 15.18 2.81
CA GLN A 44 0.24 15.53 3.00
C GLN A 44 -0.63 14.34 3.39
N MET A 45 -0.21 13.12 3.07
CA MET A 45 -0.95 11.92 3.40
C MET A 45 -0.72 11.48 4.85
N THR A 46 -1.79 11.36 5.61
CA THR A 46 -1.76 10.92 7.00
C THR A 46 -1.78 9.39 7.12
N GLY A 47 -1.29 8.85 8.24
CA GLY A 47 -1.31 7.40 8.49
C GLY A 47 -2.71 6.79 8.47
N ASN A 48 -3.75 7.54 8.85
CA ASN A 48 -5.14 7.09 8.79
C ASN A 48 -5.65 6.96 7.35
N GLU A 49 -5.25 7.88 6.46
CA GLU A 49 -5.57 7.79 5.03
C GLU A 49 -4.86 6.61 4.38
N VAL A 50 -3.62 6.33 4.79
CA VAL A 50 -2.89 5.12 4.33
C VAL A 50 -3.66 3.88 4.76
N LYS A 51 -4.07 3.79 6.03
CA LYS A 51 -4.89 2.68 6.53
C LYS A 51 -6.17 2.51 5.71
N LYS A 52 -6.93 3.58 5.49
CA LYS A 52 -8.17 3.54 4.70
C LYS A 52 -7.91 3.04 3.29
N ARG A 53 -6.86 3.54 2.63
CA ARG A 53 -6.51 3.15 1.26
C ARG A 53 -6.14 1.68 1.15
N ILE A 54 -5.38 1.15 2.12
CA ILE A 54 -5.08 -0.29 2.22
C ILE A 54 -6.40 -1.07 2.33
N LEU A 55 -7.27 -0.71 3.28
CA LEU A 55 -8.53 -1.42 3.50
C LEU A 55 -9.46 -1.39 2.28
N THR A 56 -9.50 -0.30 1.51
CA THR A 56 -10.27 -0.20 0.27
C THR A 56 -9.66 -1.02 -0.88
N MET A 57 -8.34 -1.22 -0.89
CA MET A 57 -7.63 -1.99 -1.91
C MET A 57 -7.75 -3.51 -1.69
N LEU A 58 -7.77 -3.96 -0.43
CA LEU A 58 -7.78 -5.40 -0.08
C LEU A 58 -8.89 -6.24 -0.74
N PRO A 59 -10.16 -5.78 -0.86
CA PRO A 59 -11.21 -6.56 -1.50
C PRO A 59 -10.94 -6.86 -2.98
N ASN A 60 -10.25 -5.95 -3.67
CA ASN A 60 -9.91 -6.07 -5.08
C ASN A 60 -8.72 -7.00 -5.32
N GLU A 61 -7.94 -7.27 -4.27
CA GLU A 61 -6.77 -8.13 -4.34
C GLU A 61 -7.19 -9.62 -4.35
N LYS A 62 -6.42 -10.46 -5.07
CA LYS A 62 -6.65 -11.91 -5.14
C LYS A 62 -6.16 -12.62 -3.86
N LEU A 63 -6.66 -12.20 -2.71
CA LEU A 63 -6.31 -12.76 -1.42
C LEU A 63 -7.05 -14.08 -1.15
N PRO A 64 -6.39 -15.06 -0.51
CA PRO A 64 -7.06 -16.29 -0.12
C PRO A 64 -8.06 -16.03 1.03
N PRO A 65 -9.07 -16.91 1.21
CA PRO A 65 -10.16 -16.70 2.16
C PRO A 65 -9.72 -16.26 3.58
N PRO A 66 -8.65 -16.81 4.17
CA PRO A 66 -8.22 -16.41 5.52
C PRO A 66 -7.89 -14.92 5.69
N PHE A 67 -7.52 -14.22 4.60
CA PHE A 67 -7.21 -12.78 4.63
C PHE A 67 -8.41 -11.92 4.24
N LYS A 68 -9.50 -12.52 3.75
CA LYS A 68 -10.75 -11.84 3.38
C LYS A 68 -11.80 -11.94 4.49
N THR A 69 -11.83 -13.06 5.21
CA THR A 69 -12.87 -13.34 6.22
C THR A 69 -12.61 -12.66 7.56
N PHE A 70 -11.36 -12.30 7.86
CA PHE A 70 -10.98 -11.68 9.13
C PHE A 70 -10.64 -10.21 8.92
N ALA A 71 -11.11 -9.36 9.83
CA ALA A 71 -10.80 -7.94 9.81
C ALA A 71 -9.37 -7.68 10.31
N PHE A 72 -8.70 -6.69 9.71
CA PHE A 72 -7.43 -6.16 10.22
C PHE A 72 -7.72 -4.98 11.15
N ASP A 73 -7.28 -5.07 12.40
CA ASP A 73 -7.47 -4.06 13.43
C ASP A 73 -6.27 -3.09 13.51
N THR A 74 -5.08 -3.64 13.32
CA THR A 74 -3.79 -2.99 13.61
C THR A 74 -3.01 -2.67 12.32
N LEU A 75 -2.42 -1.47 12.27
CA LEU A 75 -1.44 -1.08 11.25
C LEU A 75 -0.15 -0.64 11.96
N LYS A 76 0.97 -1.27 11.60
CA LYS A 76 2.30 -0.88 12.06
C LYS A 76 3.10 -0.32 10.88
N ILE A 77 3.65 0.88 11.05
CA ILE A 77 4.56 1.49 10.08
C ILE A 77 5.98 1.29 10.58
N GLU A 78 6.78 0.61 9.77
CA GLU A 78 8.20 0.40 10.06
C GLU A 78 8.98 1.34 9.14
N HIS A 79 9.75 2.25 9.72
CA HIS A 79 10.67 3.08 8.99
C HIS A 79 12.09 2.70 9.41
N TYR A 80 13.00 2.62 8.44
CA TYR A 80 14.42 2.58 8.77
C TYR A 80 14.86 4.01 9.07
N PRO A 81 15.53 4.27 10.20
CA PRO A 81 16.18 5.53 10.42
C PRO A 81 17.16 5.77 9.27
N HIS A 82 17.15 6.99 8.72
CA HIS A 82 18.14 7.38 7.74
C HIS A 82 19.52 7.21 8.39
N GLN A 83 20.39 6.35 7.82
CA GLN A 83 21.72 5.94 8.32
C GLN A 83 21.81 4.77 9.32
N ALA A 84 20.71 4.08 9.65
CA ALA A 84 20.83 2.79 10.35
C ALA A 84 21.36 1.73 9.36
N LYS A 85 22.62 1.31 9.55
CA LYS A 85 23.27 0.25 8.79
C LYS A 85 22.93 -1.12 9.38
#